data_AF-X0V5M2-F1
#
_entry.id   AF-X0V5M2-F1
#
_cell.length_a   1.000
_cell.length_b   1.000
_cell.length_c   1.000
_cell.angle_alpha   90.00
_cell.angle_beta   90.00
_cell.angle_gamma   90.00
#
_symmetry.space_group_name_H-M   'P 1'
#
loop_
_entity.id
_entity.type
_entity.pdbx_description
1 polymer ?
#
loop_
_entity_poly.entity_id
_entity_poly.type
_entity_poly.pdbx_seq_one_letter_code
_entity_poly.pdbx_strand_id
1 'polypeptide(L)' 'MKKWIRSKTLWVNIIAVTAIILQAEYGFIVSPELELAALGVINLILRKYTKEGLTK' A
#
# COMPACT_ATOMS: atom_id res chain seq x y z
N MET A 1 5.27 15.68 -9.88
CA MET A 1 4.46 14.47 -9.57
C MET A 1 3.03 14.90 -9.28
N LYS A 2 2.04 14.31 -9.95
CA LYS A 2 0.62 14.64 -9.72
C LYS A 2 0.25 14.34 -8.25
N LYS A 3 -0.45 15.27 -7.57
CA LYS A 3 -0.77 15.21 -6.12
C LYS A 3 -1.43 13.90 -5.66
N TRP A 4 -2.30 13.30 -6.49
CA TRP A 4 -3.02 12.06 -6.20
C TRP A 4 -2.14 10.84 -5.87
N ILE A 5 -0.95 10.69 -6.49
CA ILE A 5 -0.02 9.57 -6.23
C ILE A 5 0.61 9.66 -4.83
N ARG A 6 0.53 10.82 -4.16
CA ARG A 6 0.98 10.96 -2.77
C ARG A 6 -0.07 10.52 -1.73
N SER A 7 -1.31 10.27 -2.15
CA SER A 7 -2.38 9.87 -1.23
C SER A 7 -2.12 8.48 -0.69
N LYS A 8 -1.85 8.36 0.62
CA LYS A 8 -1.70 7.07 1.30
C LYS A 8 -2.95 6.20 1.13
N THR A 9 -4.14 6.82 1.17
CA THR A 9 -5.43 6.13 0.97
C THR A 9 -5.53 5.47 -0.41
N LEU A 10 -5.02 6.12 -1.47
CA LEU A 10 -5.03 5.54 -2.82
C LEU A 10 -4.20 4.25 -2.85
N TRP A 11 -3.03 4.25 -2.23
CA TRP A 11 -2.16 3.08 -2.20
C TRP A 11 -2.69 1.94 -1.34
N VAL A 12 -3.28 2.25 -0.19
CA VAL A 12 -3.96 1.24 0.65
C VAL A 12 -5.08 0.57 -0.16
N ASN A 13 -5.89 1.36 -0.87
CA ASN A 13 -6.97 0.81 -1.71
C ASN A 13 -6.44 -0.03 -2.87
N ILE A 14 -5.33 0.38 -3.50
CA ILE A 14 -4.70 -0.40 -4.57
C ILE A 14 -4.21 -1.75 -4.02
N ILE A 15 -3.51 -1.77 -2.89
CA ILE A 15 -3.03 -3.03 -2.27
C ILE A 15 -4.21 -3.93 -1.94
N ALA A 16 -5.27 -3.39 -1.34
CA ALA A 16 -6.46 -4.17 -0.99
C ALA A 16 -7.12 -4.79 -2.24
N VAL A 17 -7.30 -4.01 -3.30
CA VAL A 17 -7.88 -4.50 -4.56
C VAL A 17 -6.96 -5.56 -5.20
N THR A 18 -5.65 -5.33 -5.23
CA THR A 18 -4.70 -6.31 -5.76
C THR A 18 -4.70 -7.60 -4.93
N ALA A 19 -4.76 -7.51 -3.60
CA ALA A 19 -4.83 -8.68 -2.72
C ALA A 19 -6.11 -9.48 -2.96
N ILE A 20 -7.25 -8.82 -3.17
CA ILE A 20 -8.52 -9.50 -3.49
C ILE A 20 -8.45 -10.20 -4.86
N ILE A 21 -7.88 -9.54 -5.88
CA ILE A 21 -7.73 -10.14 -7.22
C ILE A 21 -6.81 -11.36 -7.17
N LEU A 22 -5.66 -11.25 -6.48
CA LEU A 22 -4.72 -12.36 -6.33
C LEU A 22 -5.35 -13.54 -5.56
N GLN A 23 -6.13 -13.26 -4.52
CA GLN A 23 -6.88 -14.28 -3.79
C GLN A 23 -7.91 -14.98 -4.69
N ALA A 24 -8.64 -14.22 -5.51
CA ALA A 24 -9.66 -14.76 -6.40
C ALA A 24 -9.08 -15.64 -7.52
N GLU A 25 -7.94 -15.23 -8.10
CA GLU A 25 -7.34 -15.92 -9.25
C GLU A 25 -6.49 -17.14 -8.83
N TYR A 26 -5.71 -17.01 -7.75
CA TYR A 26 -4.74 -18.04 -7.34
C TYR A 26 -5.21 -18.90 -6.16
N GLY A 27 -6.33 -18.56 -5.51
CA GLY A 27 -6.78 -19.20 -4.27
C GLY A 27 -5.80 -19.02 -3.10
N PHE A 28 -4.78 -18.16 -3.27
CA PHE A 28 -3.74 -17.91 -2.29
C PHE A 28 -4.24 -16.87 -1.28
N ILE A 29 -4.46 -17.30 -0.04
CA ILE A 29 -4.81 -16.39 1.06
C ILE A 29 -3.59 -15.55 1.38
N VAL A 30 -3.69 -14.24 1.13
CA VAL A 30 -2.66 -13.29 1.56
C VAL A 30 -2.70 -13.25 3.08
N SER A 31 -1.61 -13.70 3.73
CA SER A 31 -1.55 -13.68 5.19
C SER A 31 -1.45 -12.24 5.70
N PRO A 32 -1.96 -11.94 6.90
CA PRO A 32 -1.91 -10.59 7.48
C PRO A 32 -0.48 -10.02 7.56
N GLU A 33 0.52 -10.87 7.77
CA GLU A 33 1.93 -10.49 7.84
C GLU A 33 2.46 -10.00 6.49
N LEU A 34 2.05 -10.67 5.41
CA LEU A 34 2.41 -10.30 4.04
C LEU A 34 1.76 -8.97 3.64
N GLU A 35 0.50 -8.76 3.99
CA GLU A 35 -0.21 -7.50 3.74
C GLU A 35 0.41 -6.34 4.53
N LEU A 36 0.74 -6.56 5.81
CA LEU A 36 1.45 -5.60 6.65
C LEU A 36 2.83 -5.25 6.09
N ALA A 37 3.58 -6.24 5.61
CA ALA A 37 4.88 -6.02 5.00
C ALA A 37 4.77 -5.16 3.72
N ALA A 38 3.80 -5.46 2.84
CA ALA A 38 3.54 -4.68 1.63
C ALA A 38 3.16 -3.22 1.94
N LEU A 39 2.27 -3.02 2.91
CA LEU A 39 1.89 -1.70 3.40
C LEU A 39 3.09 -0.94 4.00
N GLY A 40 3.95 -1.62 4.75
CA GLY A 40 5.17 -1.05 5.31
C GLY A 40 6.13 -0.52 4.24
N VAL A 41 6.41 -1.33 3.21
CA VAL A 41 7.27 -0.94 2.07
C VAL A 41 6.67 0.27 1.33
N ILE A 42 5.38 0.23 1.04
CA ILE A 42 4.69 1.32 0.34
C ILE A 42 4.69 2.61 1.17
N ASN A 43 4.50 2.52 2.49
CA ASN A 43 4.62 3.66 3.38
C ASN A 43 6.03 4.25 3.42
N LEU A 44 7.08 3.42 3.38
CA LEU A 44 8.46 3.89 3.31
C LEU A 44 8.77 4.60 1.97
N ILE A 45 8.33 4.02 0.86
CA ILE A 45 8.42 4.62 -0.48
C ILE A 45 7.70 5.97 -0.47
N LEU A 46 6.44 5.98 -0.06
CA LEU A 46 5.65 7.19 0.03
C LEU A 46 6.32 8.22 0.92
N ARG A 47 6.85 7.85 2.08
CA ARG A 47 7.56 8.77 2.99
C ARG A 47 8.76 9.42 2.33
N LYS A 48 9.54 8.66 1.56
CA LYS A 48 10.67 9.20 0.78
C LYS A 48 10.22 10.22 -0.29
N TYR A 49 9.07 9.99 -0.93
CA TYR A 49 8.53 10.87 -1.98
C TYR A 49 7.65 12.03 -1.48
N THR A 50 7.04 11.88 -0.31
CA THR A 50 6.16 12.90 0.28
C THR A 50 6.92 13.96 1.05
N LYS A 51 8.08 13.64 1.66
CA LYS A 51 8.91 14.58 2.47
C LYS A 51 8.16 15.39 3.53
N GLU A 52 6.86 15.21 3.69
CA GLU A 52 6.11 15.61 4.86
C GLU A 52 6.52 14.64 5.97
N GLY A 53 7.23 15.18 6.97
CA GLY A 53 7.49 14.46 8.19
C GLY A 53 6.19 13.89 8.72
N LEU A 54 6.28 12.82 9.52
CA LEU A 54 5.22 12.53 10.47
C LEU A 54 5.17 13.74 11.41
N THR A 55 4.45 14.80 11.04
CA THR A 55 4.16 15.90 11.93
C THR A 55 3.18 15.33 12.96
N LYS A 56 3.73 15.00 14.13
CA LYS A 56 3.03 15.27 15.38
C LYS A 56 3.06 16.78 15.62
#